data_AF-A0A3C1CB97-F1
#
_entry.id   AF-A0A3C1CB97-F1
#
_cell.length_a   1.000
_cell.length_b   1.000
_cell.length_c   1.000
_cell.angle_alpha   90.00
_cell.angle_beta   90.00
_cell.angle_gamma   90.00
#
_symmetry.space_group_name_H-M   'P 1'
#
loop_
_entity.id
_entity.type
_entity.pdbx_description
1 polymer ?
#
loop_
_entity_poly.entity_id
_entity_poly.type
_entity_poly.pdbx_seq_one_letter_code
_entity_poly.pdbx_strand_id
1 'polypeptide(L)'
;MRVFEISQRAGFVDTTLYRYDHPSFATTNQELGSKSFLLKRLKDTLTLIRRRDTTKVVNVLRIPLANSFGTRLSNYDTTQTANGGYRSDSLFKSLFRGFAILADNVGNGLTYVNPTSTNTKLIVYYRVNKNGVVDTTFTEFFHSKTTQANLVKRTPGGEWASYLANNQTRDDKIFIASSPGSGATIKIPGLDTLSNVVVHKAELILSPLPTGQQGTFDFPPIILLDRINTRGDTALTFDLDMGTRDNFGSFTYDIGRFGGTLLRDSTYRFDITRYVQKIVTNDSTNYKLRVSAPGRTNLFSPLYRYWGLVPVNSRVAYGRVVFAGGDYINPAKRLRLRVVYSKP
;
A
#
# COMPACT_ATOMS: atom_id res chain seq x y z
N MET A 1 1.87 7.58 -17.50
CA MET A 1 0.60 7.76 -16.76
C MET A 1 -0.45 8.24 -17.74
N ARG A 2 -1.66 7.71 -17.65
CA ARG A 2 -2.75 7.95 -18.60
C ARG A 2 -4.01 8.35 -17.85
N VAL A 3 -4.84 9.15 -18.49
CA VAL A 3 -6.10 9.67 -17.94
C VAL A 3 -7.24 9.20 -18.82
N PHE A 4 -8.27 8.66 -18.19
CA PHE A 4 -9.52 8.22 -18.80
C PHE A 4 -10.70 8.79 -18.02
N GLU A 5 -11.92 8.62 -18.53
CA GLU A 5 -13.13 8.81 -17.74
C GLU A 5 -13.56 7.52 -17.08
N ILE A 6 -14.02 7.61 -15.84
CA ILE A 6 -14.68 6.49 -15.16
C ILE A 6 -15.99 6.21 -15.91
N SER A 7 -16.21 4.95 -16.27
CA SER A 7 -17.45 4.53 -16.94
C SER A 7 -18.66 4.75 -16.02
N GLN A 8 -19.79 5.13 -16.60
CA GLN A 8 -21.07 5.20 -15.85
C GLN A 8 -21.48 3.85 -15.25
N ARG A 9 -20.98 2.74 -15.81
CA ARG A 9 -21.21 1.37 -15.32
C ARG A 9 -20.14 0.87 -14.34
N ALA A 10 -19.21 1.72 -13.92
CA ALA A 10 -18.08 1.30 -13.09
C ALA A 10 -18.47 0.93 -11.65
N GLY A 11 -19.64 1.32 -11.17
CA GLY A 11 -20.07 1.09 -9.77
C GLY A 11 -19.23 1.87 -8.73
N PHE A 12 -18.40 2.81 -9.17
CA PHE A 12 -17.79 3.78 -8.27
C PHE A 12 -18.92 4.54 -7.54
N VAL A 13 -18.78 4.95 -6.29
CA VAL A 13 -19.71 5.82 -5.54
C VAL A 13 -18.90 6.58 -4.50
N ASP A 14 -19.29 7.81 -4.17
CA ASP A 14 -18.56 8.69 -3.25
C ASP A 14 -18.81 8.38 -1.76
N THR A 15 -19.71 7.46 -1.45
CA THR A 15 -20.08 7.08 -0.08
C THR A 15 -19.44 5.78 0.41
N THR A 16 -18.67 5.10 -0.45
CA THR A 16 -18.05 3.80 -0.12
C THR A 16 -16.55 3.93 0.08
N LEU A 17 -16.02 3.26 1.10
CA LEU A 17 -14.59 3.10 1.29
C LEU A 17 -14.07 1.92 0.44
N TYR A 18 -13.21 2.23 -0.52
CA TYR A 18 -12.57 1.22 -1.35
C TYR A 18 -11.24 0.78 -0.76
N ARG A 19 -11.02 -0.53 -0.69
CA ARG A 19 -9.73 -1.10 -0.30
C ARG A 19 -8.70 -0.89 -1.42
N TYR A 20 -7.43 -0.84 -1.05
CA TYR A 20 -6.34 -0.71 -2.03
C TYR A 20 -6.26 -1.88 -3.03
N ASP A 21 -6.76 -3.07 -2.66
CA ASP A 21 -6.82 -4.27 -3.50
C ASP A 21 -8.14 -4.41 -4.29
N HIS A 22 -9.04 -3.42 -4.23
CA HIS A 22 -10.29 -3.47 -4.97
C HIS A 22 -10.03 -3.56 -6.49
N PRO A 23 -10.82 -4.34 -7.25
CA PRO A 23 -10.72 -4.39 -8.71
C PRO A 23 -10.74 -3.01 -9.36
N SER A 24 -10.02 -2.87 -10.48
CA SER A 24 -10.01 -1.60 -11.22
C SER A 24 -11.41 -1.24 -11.71
N PHE A 25 -11.76 0.04 -11.58
CA PHE A 25 -12.99 0.57 -12.15
C PHE A 25 -12.95 0.56 -13.67
N ALA A 26 -14.07 0.19 -14.29
CA ALA A 26 -14.21 0.30 -15.74
C ALA A 26 -14.06 1.76 -16.19
N THR A 27 -13.39 1.98 -17.31
CA THR A 27 -13.24 3.30 -17.93
C THR A 27 -13.99 3.34 -19.26
N THR A 28 -14.15 4.53 -19.84
CA THR A 28 -14.75 4.70 -21.18
C THR A 28 -13.85 4.19 -22.33
N ASN A 29 -12.66 3.65 -22.04
CA ASN A 29 -11.63 3.23 -23.00
C ASN A 29 -11.13 4.32 -23.96
N GLN A 30 -11.60 5.56 -23.81
CA GLN A 30 -11.11 6.72 -24.53
C GLN A 30 -10.06 7.44 -23.68
N GLU A 31 -8.82 7.45 -24.15
CA GLU A 31 -7.74 8.19 -23.49
C GLU A 31 -8.01 9.70 -23.60
N LEU A 32 -8.14 10.36 -22.45
CA LEU A 32 -8.27 11.81 -22.37
C LEU A 32 -6.92 12.50 -22.40
N GLY A 33 -5.83 11.83 -22.01
CA GLY A 33 -4.51 12.40 -22.05
C GLY A 33 -3.48 11.50 -21.40
N SER A 34 -2.21 11.76 -21.68
CA SER A 34 -1.11 10.98 -21.12
C SER A 34 0.15 11.82 -20.95
N LYS A 35 0.98 11.37 -20.01
CA LYS A 35 2.30 11.97 -19.76
C LYS A 35 3.29 10.89 -19.35
N SER A 36 4.41 10.86 -20.06
CA SER A 36 5.64 10.19 -19.64
C SER A 36 6.53 11.16 -18.88
N PHE A 37 7.11 10.70 -17.78
CA PHE A 37 7.98 11.50 -16.94
C PHE A 37 9.02 10.61 -16.25
N LEU A 38 10.13 11.22 -15.86
CA LEU A 38 11.15 10.56 -15.04
C LEU A 38 10.90 10.88 -13.58
N LEU A 39 10.83 9.85 -12.73
CA LEU A 39 10.56 10.02 -11.29
C LEU A 39 11.51 11.00 -10.61
N LYS A 40 12.80 10.92 -10.95
CA LYS A 40 13.83 11.81 -10.41
C LYS A 40 13.63 13.29 -10.74
N ARG A 41 12.89 13.60 -11.81
CA ARG A 41 12.62 14.97 -12.28
C ARG A 41 11.28 15.52 -11.81
N LEU A 42 10.47 14.75 -11.08
CA LEU A 42 9.20 15.27 -10.54
C LEU A 42 9.41 16.42 -9.55
N LYS A 43 10.58 16.46 -8.89
CA LYS A 43 10.94 17.54 -7.96
C LYS A 43 11.42 18.81 -8.66
N ASP A 44 11.70 18.73 -9.95
CA ASP A 44 12.24 19.86 -10.70
C ASP A 44 11.18 20.95 -10.85
N THR A 45 11.64 22.20 -10.86
CA THR A 45 10.79 23.35 -11.12
C THR A 45 10.33 23.34 -12.57
N LEU A 46 9.01 23.37 -12.78
CA LEU A 46 8.41 23.62 -14.07
C LEU A 46 8.06 25.11 -14.18
N THR A 47 8.50 25.72 -15.28
CA THR A 47 8.18 27.10 -15.59
C THR A 47 6.99 27.13 -16.53
N LEU A 48 5.94 27.85 -16.12
CA LEU A 48 4.71 28.02 -16.87
C LEU A 48 4.70 29.43 -17.43
N ILE A 49 4.87 29.55 -18.74
CA ILE A 49 4.83 30.83 -19.44
C ILE A 49 3.41 31.02 -19.96
N ARG A 50 2.74 32.08 -19.50
CA ARG A 50 1.42 32.52 -19.92
C ARG A 50 1.55 33.90 -20.54
N ARG A 51 1.77 33.94 -21.86
CA ARG A 51 2.04 35.16 -22.62
C ARG A 51 3.24 35.94 -22.05
N ARG A 52 3.05 36.84 -21.08
CA ARG A 52 4.11 37.58 -20.37
C ARG A 52 4.31 37.16 -18.92
N ASP A 53 3.35 36.45 -18.32
CA ASP A 53 3.43 36.01 -16.94
C ASP A 53 4.12 34.66 -16.83
N THR A 54 5.14 34.60 -15.98
CA THR A 54 5.89 33.37 -15.71
C THR A 54 5.57 32.89 -14.30
N THR A 55 5.01 31.69 -14.18
CA THR A 55 4.73 31.07 -12.88
C THR A 55 5.58 29.81 -12.72
N LYS A 56 6.34 29.72 -11.63
CA LYS A 56 7.13 28.52 -11.31
C LYS A 56 6.31 27.62 -10.40
N VAL A 57 6.23 26.34 -10.76
CA VAL A 57 5.58 25.29 -9.95
C VAL A 57 6.56 24.14 -9.74
N VAL A 58 6.54 23.55 -8.55
CA VAL A 58 7.45 22.45 -8.15
C VAL A 58 6.63 21.25 -7.71
N ASN A 59 7.18 20.04 -7.82
CA ASN A 59 6.53 18.80 -7.36
C ASN A 59 5.16 18.54 -7.99
N VAL A 60 4.95 18.95 -9.25
CA VAL A 60 3.69 18.74 -9.96
C VAL A 60 3.90 18.00 -11.28
N LEU A 61 2.98 17.09 -11.57
CA LEU A 61 2.88 16.41 -12.85
C LEU A 61 1.73 17.03 -13.64
N ARG A 62 2.05 17.64 -14.79
CA ARG A 62 1.05 18.21 -15.71
C ARG A 62 0.76 17.23 -16.84
N ILE A 63 -0.51 16.88 -16.99
CA ILE A 63 -1.01 16.03 -18.06
C ILE A 63 -1.97 16.87 -18.90
N PRO A 64 -1.60 17.24 -20.13
CA PRO A 64 -2.53 17.85 -21.06
C PRO A 64 -3.68 16.88 -21.36
N LEU A 65 -4.92 17.37 -21.28
CA LEU A 65 -6.09 16.62 -21.71
C LEU A 65 -6.48 17.02 -23.15
N ALA A 66 -7.18 16.13 -23.84
CA ALA A 66 -7.66 16.35 -25.19
C ALA A 66 -8.61 17.54 -25.25
N ASN A 67 -8.43 18.41 -26.25
CA ASN A 67 -9.27 19.59 -26.43
C ASN A 67 -10.76 19.24 -26.60
N SER A 68 -11.07 18.07 -27.17
CA SER A 68 -12.44 17.56 -27.31
C SER A 68 -13.16 17.41 -25.98
N PHE A 69 -12.45 17.08 -24.90
CA PHE A 69 -13.03 17.05 -23.55
C PHE A 69 -13.46 18.46 -23.11
N GLY A 70 -12.60 19.46 -23.34
CA GLY A 70 -12.92 20.88 -23.07
C GLY A 70 -14.11 21.37 -23.89
N THR A 71 -14.15 21.06 -25.18
CA THR A 71 -15.29 21.39 -26.06
C THR A 71 -16.58 20.71 -25.60
N ARG A 72 -16.51 19.48 -25.08
CA ARG A 72 -17.69 18.81 -24.53
C ARG A 72 -18.19 19.52 -23.26
N LEU A 73 -17.30 19.89 -22.35
CA LEU A 73 -17.68 20.64 -21.14
C LEU A 73 -18.28 22.02 -21.47
N SER A 74 -17.79 22.70 -22.51
CA SER A 74 -18.35 24.00 -22.91
C SER A 74 -19.75 23.89 -23.53
N ASN A 75 -20.15 22.71 -24.00
CA ASN A 75 -21.46 22.47 -24.59
C ASN A 75 -22.53 22.07 -23.56
N TYR A 76 -22.17 21.93 -22.28
CA TYR A 76 -23.15 21.70 -21.22
C TYR A 76 -23.86 23.01 -20.84
N ASP A 77 -25.12 22.90 -20.44
CA ASP A 77 -26.00 24.01 -20.07
C ASP A 77 -26.80 23.70 -18.79
N THR A 78 -27.72 24.60 -18.42
CA THR A 78 -28.59 24.50 -17.24
C THR A 78 -30.01 24.01 -17.56
N THR A 79 -30.25 23.57 -18.79
CA THR A 79 -31.56 23.10 -19.27
C THR A 79 -31.85 21.68 -18.77
N GLN A 80 -33.10 21.23 -18.88
CA GLN A 80 -33.48 19.85 -18.57
C GLN A 80 -33.39 18.96 -19.81
N THR A 81 -32.25 19.01 -20.51
CA THR A 81 -31.98 18.23 -21.71
C THR A 81 -30.77 17.30 -21.49
N ALA A 82 -30.40 16.54 -22.52
CA ALA A 82 -29.18 15.71 -22.49
C ALA A 82 -27.89 16.53 -22.27
N ASN A 83 -27.90 17.83 -22.58
CA ASN A 83 -26.77 18.74 -22.36
C ASN A 83 -26.85 19.47 -21.01
N GLY A 84 -27.89 19.23 -20.20
CA GLY A 84 -28.18 19.89 -18.92
C GLY A 84 -27.21 19.63 -17.78
N GLY A 85 -25.94 19.36 -18.06
CA GLY A 85 -24.92 18.97 -17.10
C GLY A 85 -24.67 19.98 -15.98
N TYR A 86 -25.00 21.26 -16.16
CA TYR A 86 -24.84 22.28 -15.12
C TYR A 86 -26.14 22.62 -14.38
N ARG A 87 -27.23 21.89 -14.65
CA ARG A 87 -28.50 22.06 -13.93
C ARG A 87 -28.46 21.49 -12.51
N SER A 88 -27.78 20.36 -12.30
CA SER A 88 -27.65 19.72 -10.98
C SER A 88 -26.46 18.76 -10.92
N ASP A 89 -25.98 18.48 -9.71
CA ASP A 89 -24.90 17.51 -9.46
C ASP A 89 -25.23 16.12 -9.99
N SER A 90 -26.48 15.68 -9.86
CA SER A 90 -26.93 14.36 -10.33
C SER A 90 -26.87 14.26 -11.86
N LEU A 91 -27.24 15.33 -12.57
CA LEU A 91 -27.13 15.39 -14.03
C LEU A 91 -25.67 15.50 -14.48
N PHE A 92 -24.85 16.27 -13.77
CA PHE A 92 -23.42 16.31 -14.05
C PHE A 92 -22.77 14.93 -13.92
N LYS A 93 -23.07 14.21 -12.82
CA LYS A 93 -22.51 12.88 -12.55
C LYS A 93 -22.92 11.83 -13.58
N SER A 94 -24.10 11.95 -14.21
CA SER A 94 -24.54 11.03 -15.29
C SER A 94 -23.81 11.27 -16.62
N LEU A 95 -23.30 12.48 -16.84
CA LEU A 95 -22.50 12.84 -18.02
C LEU A 95 -21.00 12.66 -17.79
N PHE A 96 -20.51 12.93 -16.58
CA PHE A 96 -19.11 12.82 -16.20
C PHE A 96 -18.95 12.26 -14.79
N ARG A 97 -18.49 11.00 -14.72
CA ARG A 97 -18.34 10.24 -13.48
C ARG A 97 -17.05 10.55 -12.72
N GLY A 98 -16.09 11.22 -13.36
CA GLY A 98 -14.77 11.52 -12.81
C GLY A 98 -13.62 10.98 -13.66
N PHE A 99 -12.40 11.33 -13.27
CA PHE A 99 -11.19 10.87 -13.94
C PHE A 99 -10.68 9.56 -13.35
N ALA A 100 -10.24 8.65 -14.22
CA ALA A 100 -9.41 7.52 -13.86
C ALA A 100 -7.97 7.82 -14.28
N ILE A 101 -7.07 7.96 -13.31
CA ILE A 101 -5.64 8.16 -13.54
C ILE A 101 -4.94 6.82 -13.36
N LEU A 102 -4.43 6.26 -14.45
CA LEU A 102 -3.85 4.93 -14.49
C LEU A 102 -2.34 5.00 -14.72
N ALA A 103 -1.61 4.15 -14.00
CA ALA A 103 -0.22 3.87 -14.34
C ALA A 103 -0.17 3.20 -15.72
N ASP A 104 0.92 3.43 -16.46
CA ASP A 104 1.16 2.68 -17.69
C ASP A 104 1.78 1.33 -17.34
N ASN A 105 1.66 0.34 -18.22
CA ASN A 105 2.29 -0.98 -18.05
C ASN A 105 3.79 -0.95 -18.32
N VAL A 106 4.34 0.22 -18.66
CA VAL A 106 5.75 0.44 -18.95
C VAL A 106 6.40 1.23 -17.82
N GLY A 107 7.53 0.73 -17.32
CA GLY A 107 8.35 1.40 -16.29
C GLY A 107 8.58 0.52 -15.06
N ASN A 108 9.43 1.00 -14.14
CA ASN A 108 9.89 0.25 -12.97
C ASN A 108 9.80 1.06 -11.66
N GLY A 109 8.79 1.91 -11.51
CA GLY A 109 8.67 2.74 -10.30
C GLY A 109 7.25 3.05 -9.86
N LEU A 110 7.13 3.35 -8.57
CA LEU A 110 5.89 3.70 -7.89
C LEU A 110 5.99 5.17 -7.43
N THR A 111 4.95 5.96 -7.70
CA THR A 111 4.88 7.37 -7.28
C THR A 111 3.75 7.56 -6.30
N TYR A 112 3.96 8.41 -5.31
CA TYR A 112 2.90 8.89 -4.42
C TYR A 112 2.49 10.29 -4.85
N VAL A 113 1.21 10.48 -5.09
CA VAL A 113 0.59 11.78 -5.37
C VAL A 113 -0.24 12.16 -4.16
N ASN A 114 -0.21 13.44 -3.79
CA ASN A 114 -1.10 13.95 -2.75
C ASN A 114 -2.37 14.53 -3.39
N PRO A 115 -3.49 13.79 -3.43
CA PRO A 115 -4.70 14.24 -4.10
C PRO A 115 -5.38 15.42 -3.38
N THR A 116 -5.12 15.62 -2.09
CA THR A 116 -5.75 16.70 -1.30
C THR A 116 -4.91 17.98 -1.26
N SER A 117 -3.78 18.02 -1.99
CA SER A 117 -2.99 19.23 -2.16
C SER A 117 -3.74 20.29 -2.96
N THR A 118 -3.52 21.56 -2.65
CA THR A 118 -4.00 22.70 -3.47
C THR A 118 -3.43 22.70 -4.89
N ASN A 119 -2.36 21.94 -5.14
CA ASN A 119 -1.79 21.75 -6.47
C ASN A 119 -2.49 20.65 -7.29
N THR A 120 -3.38 19.87 -6.69
CA THR A 120 -4.19 18.85 -7.39
C THR A 120 -5.46 19.50 -7.92
N LYS A 121 -5.40 19.92 -9.19
CA LYS A 121 -6.47 20.65 -9.87
C LYS A 121 -6.56 20.33 -11.35
N LEU A 122 -7.76 20.48 -11.89
CA LEU A 122 -8.01 20.61 -13.32
C LEU A 122 -7.96 22.09 -13.67
N ILE A 123 -7.22 22.46 -14.72
CA ILE A 123 -7.19 23.82 -15.25
C ILE A 123 -7.79 23.78 -16.64
N VAL A 124 -8.84 24.58 -16.86
CA VAL A 124 -9.47 24.77 -18.17
C VAL A 124 -9.03 26.13 -18.70
N TYR A 125 -8.33 26.12 -19.83
CA TYR A 125 -7.93 27.34 -20.53
C TYR A 125 -8.94 27.65 -21.63
N TYR A 126 -9.39 28.90 -21.72
CA TYR A 126 -10.34 29.33 -22.75
C TYR A 126 -10.05 30.76 -23.20
N ARG A 127 -10.56 31.10 -24.39
CA ARG A 127 -10.44 32.44 -24.96
C ARG A 127 -11.70 33.23 -24.70
N VAL A 128 -11.54 34.48 -24.30
CA VAL A 128 -12.63 35.44 -24.11
C VAL A 128 -12.41 36.62 -25.04
N ASN A 129 -13.48 37.10 -25.66
CA ASN A 129 -13.46 38.37 -26.38
C ASN A 129 -14.00 39.46 -25.46
N LYS A 130 -13.16 40.44 -25.14
CA LYS A 130 -13.57 41.64 -24.40
C LYS A 130 -13.27 42.86 -25.27
N ASN A 131 -14.32 43.54 -25.72
CA ASN A 131 -14.24 44.75 -26.56
C ASN A 131 -13.39 44.56 -27.84
N GLY A 132 -13.54 43.43 -28.53
CA GLY A 132 -12.82 43.13 -29.77
C GLY A 132 -11.41 42.57 -29.57
N VAL A 133 -10.91 42.51 -28.33
CA VAL A 133 -9.61 41.91 -28.01
C VAL A 133 -9.83 40.49 -27.50
N VAL A 134 -9.26 39.52 -28.20
CA VAL A 134 -9.23 38.12 -27.76
C VAL A 134 -8.10 37.95 -26.75
N ASP A 135 -8.44 37.51 -25.55
CA ASP A 135 -7.48 37.17 -24.51
C ASP A 135 -7.68 35.73 -24.02
N THR A 136 -6.62 35.15 -23.44
CA THR A 136 -6.66 33.79 -22.87
C THR A 136 -6.75 33.87 -21.36
N THR A 137 -7.78 33.23 -20.81
CA THR A 137 -7.98 33.11 -19.36
C THR A 137 -8.15 31.64 -18.98
N PHE A 138 -8.36 31.37 -17.69
CA PHE A 138 -8.50 30.02 -17.17
C PHE A 138 -9.40 29.96 -15.93
N THR A 139 -9.92 28.77 -15.68
CA THR A 139 -10.60 28.42 -14.43
C THR A 139 -9.94 27.19 -13.83
N GLU A 140 -9.84 27.16 -12.50
CA GLU A 140 -9.27 26.06 -11.75
C GLU A 140 -10.34 25.31 -10.96
N PHE A 141 -10.36 23.99 -11.07
CA PHE A 141 -11.23 23.11 -10.32
C PHE A 141 -10.37 22.23 -9.42
N PHE A 142 -10.53 22.38 -8.11
CA PHE A 142 -9.75 21.68 -7.11
C PHE A 142 -10.39 20.35 -6.74
N HIS A 143 -9.57 19.35 -6.43
CA HIS A 143 -10.07 18.07 -5.93
C HIS A 143 -10.65 18.21 -4.51
N SER A 144 -11.88 17.73 -4.31
CA SER A 144 -12.50 17.64 -2.98
C SER A 144 -11.98 16.41 -2.22
N LYS A 145 -11.76 16.55 -0.90
CA LYS A 145 -11.05 15.56 -0.07
C LYS A 145 -11.71 14.17 0.02
N THR A 146 -12.97 14.01 -0.38
CA THR A 146 -13.79 12.84 -0.05
C THR A 146 -14.19 11.95 -1.23
N THR A 147 -13.87 12.31 -2.47
CA THR A 147 -14.41 11.63 -3.67
C THR A 147 -13.35 10.89 -4.48
N GLN A 148 -12.63 9.94 -3.86
CA GLN A 148 -11.55 9.22 -4.52
C GLN A 148 -11.38 7.78 -4.07
N ALA A 149 -10.83 6.96 -4.97
CA ALA A 149 -10.35 5.62 -4.69
C ALA A 149 -8.92 5.47 -5.22
N ASN A 150 -8.01 4.99 -4.37
CA ASN A 150 -6.63 4.70 -4.75
C ASN A 150 -6.46 3.18 -4.76
N LEU A 151 -6.11 2.63 -5.91
CA LEU A 151 -6.02 1.18 -6.12
C LEU A 151 -4.59 0.81 -6.48
N VAL A 152 -4.12 -0.32 -5.96
CA VAL A 152 -2.82 -0.91 -6.30
C VAL A 152 -3.03 -2.37 -6.67
N LYS A 153 -2.71 -2.71 -7.92
CA LYS A 153 -2.72 -4.09 -8.39
C LYS A 153 -1.33 -4.70 -8.25
N ARG A 154 -1.25 -5.89 -7.65
CA ARG A 154 -0.07 -6.75 -7.71
C ARG A 154 -0.40 -7.95 -8.59
N THR A 155 0.49 -8.24 -9.52
CA THR A 155 0.43 -9.47 -10.32
C THR A 155 1.70 -10.26 -9.97
N PRO A 156 1.58 -11.45 -9.36
CA PRO A 156 2.74 -12.31 -9.16
C PRO A 156 3.43 -12.64 -10.48
N GLY A 157 4.76 -12.66 -10.47
CA GLY A 157 5.56 -12.98 -11.64
C GLY A 157 6.95 -13.47 -11.24
N GLY A 158 7.68 -14.06 -12.19
CA GLY A 158 8.98 -14.68 -11.94
C GLY A 158 8.91 -15.77 -10.86
N GLU A 159 9.97 -15.90 -10.04
CA GLU A 159 10.02 -16.89 -8.96
C GLU A 159 8.83 -16.76 -8.00
N TRP A 160 8.37 -15.54 -7.67
CA TRP A 160 7.25 -15.38 -6.74
C TRP A 160 5.99 -16.13 -7.19
N ALA A 161 5.69 -16.13 -8.49
CA ALA A 161 4.54 -16.89 -9.03
C ALA A 161 4.74 -18.40 -8.88
N SER A 162 5.95 -18.91 -9.10
CA SER A 162 6.28 -20.33 -8.94
C SER A 162 6.12 -20.80 -7.49
N TYR A 163 6.52 -19.98 -6.51
CA TYR A 163 6.37 -20.33 -5.08
C TYR A 163 4.91 -20.26 -4.62
N LEU A 164 4.09 -19.37 -5.18
CA LEU A 164 2.66 -19.36 -4.89
C LEU A 164 1.92 -20.59 -5.44
N ALA A 165 2.42 -21.18 -6.52
CA ALA A 165 1.85 -22.37 -7.16
C ALA A 165 2.50 -23.68 -6.69
N ASN A 166 3.55 -23.62 -5.85
CA ASN A 166 4.18 -24.82 -5.34
C ASN A 166 3.29 -25.44 -4.24
N ASN A 167 3.39 -26.76 -4.07
CA ASN A 167 2.71 -27.48 -2.99
C ASN A 167 3.69 -27.81 -1.84
N GLN A 168 4.74 -27.00 -1.68
CA GLN A 168 5.77 -27.24 -0.68
C GLN A 168 5.33 -26.61 0.65
N THR A 169 5.59 -27.33 1.75
CA THR A 169 5.34 -26.84 3.10
C THR A 169 6.59 -26.23 3.74
N ARG A 170 7.74 -26.38 3.05
CA ARG A 170 9.07 -25.91 3.47
C ARG A 170 9.77 -25.23 2.31
N ASP A 171 9.44 -23.97 2.09
CA ASP A 171 10.10 -23.18 1.06
C ASP A 171 11.53 -22.82 1.45
N ASP A 172 12.42 -22.77 0.47
CA ASP A 172 13.78 -22.25 0.60
C ASP A 172 13.83 -20.71 0.46
N LYS A 173 12.79 -20.08 -0.09
CA LYS A 173 12.63 -18.62 -0.21
C LYS A 173 11.24 -18.17 0.19
N ILE A 174 11.14 -16.99 0.78
CA ILE A 174 9.88 -16.38 1.21
C ILE A 174 9.75 -15.00 0.57
N PHE A 175 8.68 -14.76 -0.20
CA PHE A 175 8.46 -13.50 -0.92
C PHE A 175 7.43 -12.63 -0.20
N ILE A 176 7.88 -11.49 0.33
CA ILE A 176 7.01 -10.51 1.00
C ILE A 176 6.97 -9.22 0.18
N ALA A 177 5.78 -8.87 -0.29
CA ALA A 177 5.49 -7.58 -0.91
C ALA A 177 4.56 -6.78 0.00
N SER A 178 4.87 -5.50 0.24
CA SER A 178 4.04 -4.64 1.08
C SER A 178 2.65 -4.44 0.52
N SER A 179 1.65 -4.32 1.41
CA SER A 179 0.23 -4.33 1.06
C SER A 179 -0.19 -3.25 0.05
N PRO A 180 -1.12 -3.57 -0.87
CA PRO A 180 -1.64 -4.91 -1.14
C PRO A 180 -0.52 -5.79 -1.71
N GLY A 181 -0.40 -7.01 -1.23
CA GLY A 181 0.79 -7.82 -1.40
C GLY A 181 0.70 -9.17 -0.70
N SER A 182 1.84 -9.75 -0.36
CA SER A 182 1.95 -11.11 0.14
C SER A 182 2.28 -11.16 1.64
N GLY A 183 1.95 -12.31 2.22
CA GLY A 183 2.49 -12.77 3.48
C GLY A 183 2.96 -14.21 3.33
N ALA A 184 3.69 -14.70 4.32
CA ALA A 184 4.05 -16.10 4.41
C ALA A 184 3.75 -16.63 5.79
N THR A 185 3.42 -17.92 5.85
CA THR A 185 3.18 -18.60 7.11
C THR A 185 4.43 -19.32 7.57
N ILE A 186 4.70 -19.25 8.87
CA ILE A 186 5.87 -19.86 9.50
C ILE A 186 5.36 -20.84 10.56
N LYS A 187 5.92 -22.04 10.57
CA LYS A 187 5.72 -23.03 11.64
C LYS A 187 7.09 -23.40 12.18
N ILE A 188 7.26 -23.33 13.50
CA ILE A 188 8.54 -23.64 14.16
C ILE A 188 8.50 -25.11 14.57
N PRO A 189 9.29 -26.00 13.92
CA PRO A 189 9.27 -27.43 14.25
C PRO A 189 9.82 -27.69 15.65
N GLY A 190 9.24 -28.65 16.37
CA GLY A 190 9.74 -29.10 17.68
C GLY A 190 9.63 -28.08 18.81
N LEU A 191 8.98 -26.93 18.61
CA LEU A 191 8.86 -25.93 19.68
C LEU A 191 8.08 -26.45 20.89
N ASP A 192 7.07 -27.29 20.64
CA ASP A 192 6.25 -27.92 21.69
C ASP A 192 7.00 -29.02 22.46
N THR A 193 8.16 -29.47 21.97
CA THR A 193 8.98 -30.47 22.67
C THR A 193 9.99 -29.84 23.62
N LEU A 194 10.09 -28.51 23.64
CA LEU A 194 10.92 -27.79 24.59
C LEU A 194 10.19 -27.76 25.94
N SER A 195 10.66 -28.55 26.91
CA SER A 195 10.09 -28.64 28.26
C SER A 195 11.15 -28.46 29.33
N ASN A 196 10.73 -28.08 30.54
CA ASN A 196 11.60 -27.90 31.70
C ASN A 196 12.78 -26.95 31.45
N VAL A 197 12.52 -25.77 30.88
CA VAL A 197 13.53 -24.72 30.70
C VAL A 197 13.00 -23.35 31.11
N VAL A 198 13.90 -22.47 31.55
CA VAL A 198 13.60 -21.05 31.74
C VAL A 198 14.16 -20.28 30.54
N VAL A 199 13.28 -19.69 29.74
CA VAL A 199 13.64 -18.96 28.52
C VAL A 199 14.01 -17.53 28.87
N HIS A 200 15.27 -17.16 28.64
CA HIS A 200 15.77 -15.81 28.85
C HIS A 200 15.58 -14.93 27.60
N LYS A 201 15.66 -15.53 26.42
CA LYS A 201 15.47 -14.85 25.14
C LYS A 201 15.01 -15.83 24.07
N ALA A 202 14.03 -15.43 23.27
CA ALA A 202 13.72 -16.09 22.00
C ALA A 202 13.57 -15.05 20.88
N GLU A 203 14.40 -15.15 19.85
CA GLU A 203 14.38 -14.27 18.68
C GLU A 203 14.08 -15.05 17.40
N LEU A 204 12.99 -14.71 16.71
CA LEU A 204 12.78 -15.15 15.34
C LEU A 204 13.55 -14.21 14.40
N ILE A 205 14.46 -14.77 13.60
CA ILE A 205 15.39 -14.00 12.76
C ILE A 205 15.13 -14.33 11.30
N LEU A 206 14.82 -13.29 10.52
CA LEU A 206 14.63 -13.35 9.08
C LEU A 206 15.80 -12.65 8.38
N SER A 207 16.45 -13.36 7.46
CA SER A 207 17.58 -12.82 6.68
C SER A 207 17.12 -12.49 5.26
N PRO A 208 17.05 -11.22 4.87
CA PRO A 208 16.87 -10.81 3.49
C PRO A 208 17.93 -11.44 2.58
N LEU A 209 17.49 -11.85 1.40
CA LEU A 209 18.34 -12.27 0.31
C LEU A 209 18.56 -11.07 -0.62
N PRO A 210 19.81 -10.82 -1.05
CA PRO A 210 20.08 -9.78 -2.03
C PRO A 210 19.38 -10.15 -3.34
N THR A 211 18.75 -9.16 -3.97
CA THR A 211 18.16 -9.30 -5.30
C THR A 211 18.88 -8.39 -6.28
N GLY A 212 18.89 -8.74 -7.58
CA GLY A 212 19.48 -7.88 -8.62
C GLY A 212 18.83 -6.49 -8.73
N GLN A 213 17.70 -6.27 -8.06
CA GLN A 213 16.95 -5.00 -8.08
C GLN A 213 16.96 -4.29 -6.71
N GLN A 214 17.83 -4.71 -5.78
CA GLN A 214 17.89 -4.18 -4.41
C GLN A 214 18.22 -2.68 -4.36
N GLY A 215 18.97 -2.16 -5.33
CA GLY A 215 19.26 -0.72 -5.46
C GLY A 215 18.12 0.11 -6.07
N THR A 216 17.04 -0.54 -6.54
CA THR A 216 15.86 0.12 -7.14
C THR A 216 14.64 0.03 -6.24
N PHE A 217 14.48 -1.08 -5.52
CA PHE A 217 13.36 -1.30 -4.61
C PHE A 217 13.88 -1.59 -3.21
N ASP A 218 13.52 -0.71 -2.28
CA ASP A 218 13.88 -0.84 -0.88
C ASP A 218 13.17 -2.02 -0.22
N PHE A 219 13.73 -2.48 0.90
CA PHE A 219 13.00 -3.37 1.79
C PHE A 219 11.84 -2.64 2.49
N PRO A 220 10.76 -3.35 2.87
CA PRO A 220 9.70 -2.77 3.68
C PRO A 220 10.27 -2.18 4.99
N PRO A 221 9.94 -0.95 5.37
CA PRO A 221 10.46 -0.35 6.60
C PRO A 221 10.18 -1.20 7.84
N ILE A 222 8.95 -1.72 7.91
CA ILE A 222 8.50 -2.60 8.98
C ILE A 222 7.82 -3.83 8.37
N ILE A 223 8.20 -5.01 8.86
CA ILE A 223 7.44 -6.25 8.70
C ILE A 223 6.71 -6.56 10.02
N LEU A 224 5.52 -7.14 9.90
CA LEU A 224 4.69 -7.55 11.01
C LEU A 224 4.75 -9.07 11.15
N LEU A 225 4.84 -9.55 12.40
CA LEU A 225 4.62 -10.94 12.77
C LEU A 225 3.33 -11.04 13.59
N ASP A 226 2.39 -11.90 13.16
CA ASP A 226 1.18 -12.23 13.90
C ASP A 226 1.04 -13.75 14.10
N ARG A 227 0.20 -14.18 15.05
CA ARG A 227 -0.19 -15.59 15.18
C ARG A 227 -1.50 -15.79 14.44
N ILE A 228 -1.63 -16.87 13.68
CA ILE A 228 -2.88 -17.22 13.01
C ILE A 228 -3.59 -18.28 13.86
N ASN A 229 -4.89 -18.10 14.08
CA ASN A 229 -5.70 -19.13 14.74
C ASN A 229 -5.77 -20.43 13.92
N THR A 230 -6.33 -21.49 14.50
CA THR A 230 -6.46 -22.80 13.83
C THR A 230 -7.31 -22.76 12.56
N ARG A 231 -8.28 -21.83 12.48
CA ARG A 231 -9.15 -21.65 11.30
C ARG A 231 -8.48 -20.89 10.15
N GLY A 232 -7.38 -20.19 10.40
CA GLY A 232 -6.70 -19.38 9.38
C GLY A 232 -7.26 -17.97 9.18
N ASP A 233 -8.32 -17.59 9.90
CA ASP A 233 -9.11 -16.39 9.63
C ASP A 233 -8.77 -15.20 10.55
N THR A 234 -8.12 -15.46 11.69
CA THR A 234 -7.90 -14.46 12.74
C THR A 234 -6.42 -14.23 12.96
N ALA A 235 -6.03 -12.96 12.88
CA ALA A 235 -4.68 -12.49 13.21
C ALA A 235 -4.62 -12.07 14.68
N LEU A 236 -3.79 -12.76 15.45
CA LEU A 236 -3.62 -12.56 16.88
C LEU A 236 -2.31 -11.86 17.18
N THR A 237 -2.33 -10.94 18.14
CA THR A 237 -1.16 -10.27 18.71
C THR A 237 -0.20 -11.25 19.39
N PHE A 238 1.02 -10.83 19.74
CA PHE A 238 1.86 -11.50 20.74
C PHE A 238 1.80 -10.77 22.09
N ASP A 239 0.60 -10.45 22.59
CA ASP A 239 0.27 -9.60 23.75
C ASP A 239 1.45 -9.12 24.62
N LEU A 240 2.05 -10.01 25.43
CA LEU A 240 3.09 -9.64 26.40
C LEU A 240 4.45 -9.33 25.77
N ASP A 241 4.73 -9.83 24.57
CA ASP A 241 5.94 -9.51 23.81
C ASP A 241 5.73 -8.28 22.92
N MET A 242 4.56 -8.21 22.26
CA MET A 242 4.22 -7.14 21.32
C MET A 242 3.91 -5.80 21.99
N GLY A 243 3.61 -5.82 23.29
CA GLY A 243 3.40 -4.61 24.09
C GLY A 243 2.29 -3.74 23.51
N THR A 244 1.09 -4.28 23.36
CA THR A 244 -0.05 -3.49 22.88
C THR A 244 -0.57 -2.63 24.02
N ARG A 245 -0.21 -1.34 24.06
CA ARG A 245 -0.86 -0.40 24.98
C ARG A 245 -2.30 -0.18 24.54
N ASP A 246 -3.24 -0.52 25.41
CA ASP A 246 -4.63 -0.09 25.26
C ASP A 246 -4.74 1.33 25.82
N ASN A 247 -4.75 2.31 24.91
CA ASN A 247 -5.00 3.71 25.26
C ASN A 247 -6.45 4.09 24.91
N PHE A 248 -7.41 3.21 25.24
CA PHE A 248 -8.85 3.38 25.02
C PHE A 248 -9.23 3.86 23.60
N GLY A 249 -8.46 3.46 22.57
CA GLY A 249 -8.70 3.96 21.20
C GLY A 249 -7.79 3.46 20.08
N SER A 250 -6.56 2.99 20.35
CA SER A 250 -5.70 2.42 19.29
C SER A 250 -4.64 1.46 19.83
N PHE A 251 -4.53 0.27 19.22
CA PHE A 251 -3.40 -0.62 19.43
C PHE A 251 -2.13 -0.03 18.82
N THR A 252 -1.18 0.35 19.68
CA THR A 252 0.15 0.74 19.22
C THR A 252 1.05 -0.49 19.20
N TYR A 253 1.63 -0.78 18.03
CA TYR A 253 2.64 -1.82 17.84
C TYR A 253 3.99 -1.32 18.36
N ASP A 254 4.47 -1.85 19.47
CA ASP A 254 5.76 -1.48 20.05
C ASP A 254 6.91 -2.16 19.29
N ILE A 255 7.31 -1.52 18.19
CA ILE A 255 8.43 -1.93 17.34
C ILE A 255 9.74 -1.99 18.12
N GLY A 256 9.93 -1.11 19.12
CA GLY A 256 11.17 -1.02 19.88
C GLY A 256 11.41 -2.28 20.72
N ARG A 257 10.34 -2.84 21.27
CA ARG A 257 10.38 -4.08 22.06
C ARG A 257 10.24 -5.34 21.21
N PHE A 258 9.22 -5.38 20.35
CA PHE A 258 8.86 -6.59 19.62
C PHE A 258 9.68 -6.79 18.35
N GLY A 259 10.11 -5.70 17.71
CA GLY A 259 10.92 -5.73 16.50
C GLY A 259 10.14 -5.60 15.19
N GLY A 260 10.67 -6.20 14.13
CA GLY A 260 10.13 -6.09 12.77
C GLY A 260 10.71 -4.94 11.93
N THR A 261 11.72 -4.23 12.41
CA THR A 261 12.53 -3.30 11.59
C THR A 261 13.83 -3.95 11.12
N LEU A 262 14.39 -3.42 10.04
CA LEU A 262 15.70 -3.85 9.55
C LEU A 262 16.80 -3.34 10.49
N LEU A 263 17.58 -4.26 11.03
CA LEU A 263 18.71 -3.97 11.89
C LEU A 263 19.99 -3.70 11.09
N ARG A 264 21.01 -3.17 11.76
CA ARG A 264 22.32 -2.83 11.14
C ARG A 264 23.03 -4.03 10.52
N ASP A 265 22.78 -5.24 11.03
CA ASP A 265 23.31 -6.49 10.50
C ASP A 265 22.51 -7.03 9.30
N SER A 266 21.60 -6.21 8.75
CA SER A 266 20.72 -6.56 7.65
C SER A 266 19.73 -7.68 7.96
N THR A 267 19.30 -7.86 9.22
CA THR A 267 18.26 -8.82 9.59
C THR A 267 17.00 -8.14 10.09
N TYR A 268 15.86 -8.81 9.95
CA TYR A 268 14.66 -8.49 10.71
C TYR A 268 14.53 -9.48 11.85
N ARG A 269 14.19 -8.98 13.04
CA ARG A 269 14.08 -9.81 14.23
C ARG A 269 12.78 -9.53 14.96
N PHE A 270 12.24 -10.57 15.58
CA PHE A 270 11.11 -10.48 16.49
C PHE A 270 11.45 -11.10 17.83
N ASP A 271 11.22 -10.36 18.92
CA ASP A 271 11.29 -10.91 20.27
C ASP A 271 9.98 -11.63 20.57
N ILE A 272 10.06 -12.95 20.72
CA ILE A 272 8.94 -13.83 21.04
C ILE A 272 9.23 -14.62 22.32
N THR A 273 10.01 -14.04 23.23
CA THR A 273 10.50 -14.69 24.45
C THR A 273 9.36 -15.21 25.31
N ARG A 274 8.34 -14.39 25.60
CA ARG A 274 7.23 -14.84 26.46
C ARG A 274 6.34 -15.83 25.74
N TYR A 275 6.17 -15.69 24.43
CA TYR A 275 5.45 -16.66 23.63
C TYR A 275 6.08 -18.04 23.72
N VAL A 276 7.40 -18.15 23.54
CA VAL A 276 8.12 -19.43 23.70
C VAL A 276 8.02 -19.93 25.15
N GLN A 277 8.21 -19.06 26.14
CA GLN A 277 8.06 -19.44 27.55
C GLN A 277 6.69 -20.02 27.88
N LYS A 278 5.60 -19.44 27.35
CA LYS A 278 4.24 -19.94 27.58
C LYS A 278 3.97 -21.29 26.92
N ILE A 279 4.66 -21.62 25.83
CA ILE A 279 4.58 -22.97 25.25
C ILE A 279 5.26 -23.96 26.21
N VAL A 280 6.44 -23.61 26.73
CA VAL A 280 7.18 -24.45 27.68
C VAL A 280 6.37 -24.72 28.96
N THR A 281 5.60 -23.74 29.45
CA THR A 281 4.73 -23.90 30.64
C THR A 281 3.35 -24.50 30.35
N ASN A 282 3.09 -24.95 29.12
CA ASN A 282 1.78 -25.47 28.66
C ASN A 282 0.61 -24.46 28.71
N ASP A 283 0.90 -23.16 28.80
CA ASP A 283 -0.09 -22.07 28.79
C ASP A 283 -0.36 -21.50 27.38
N SER A 284 0.25 -22.09 26.35
CA SER A 284 0.05 -21.75 24.95
C SER A 284 0.45 -22.89 24.04
N THR A 285 0.08 -22.79 22.77
CA THR A 285 0.45 -23.76 21.72
C THR A 285 1.37 -23.13 20.69
N ASN A 286 2.10 -23.95 19.95
CA ASN A 286 2.85 -23.53 18.78
C ASN A 286 1.89 -23.19 17.61
N TYR A 287 1.43 -21.94 17.59
CA TYR A 287 0.63 -21.37 16.52
C TYR A 287 1.39 -21.38 15.20
N LYS A 288 0.62 -21.44 14.10
CA LYS A 288 1.13 -21.00 12.81
C LYS A 288 1.29 -19.49 12.89
N LEU A 289 2.48 -18.98 12.58
CA LEU A 289 2.76 -17.56 12.55
C LEU A 289 2.58 -17.03 11.13
N ARG A 290 2.38 -15.72 10.98
CA ARG A 290 2.37 -15.04 9.68
C ARG A 290 3.29 -13.85 9.70
N VAL A 291 4.17 -13.79 8.71
CA VAL A 291 4.95 -12.60 8.41
C VAL A 291 4.36 -11.88 7.20
N SER A 292 4.20 -10.57 7.29
CA SER A 292 3.70 -9.72 6.20
C SER A 292 4.20 -8.28 6.34
N ALA A 293 3.95 -7.41 5.35
CA ALA A 293 4.30 -5.98 5.41
C ALA A 293 3.07 -5.09 5.15
N PRO A 294 2.08 -5.06 6.06
CA PRO A 294 0.87 -4.29 5.84
C PRO A 294 1.11 -2.78 5.98
N GLY A 295 0.25 -1.98 5.34
CA GLY A 295 0.14 -0.56 5.67
C GLY A 295 -0.58 -0.39 7.01
N ARG A 296 -1.75 -1.02 7.13
CA ARG A 296 -2.52 -1.14 8.37
C ARG A 296 -3.16 -2.52 8.41
N THR A 297 -3.41 -3.05 9.59
CA THR A 297 -4.15 -4.31 9.77
C THR A 297 -4.97 -4.25 11.05
N ASN A 298 -5.98 -5.10 11.18
CA ASN A 298 -6.65 -5.34 12.45
C ASN A 298 -6.05 -6.59 13.09
N LEU A 299 -5.69 -6.51 14.36
CA LEU A 299 -5.27 -7.65 15.18
C LEU A 299 -6.24 -7.82 16.34
N PHE A 300 -6.49 -9.07 16.72
CA PHE A 300 -7.20 -9.39 17.94
C PHE A 300 -6.20 -9.66 19.06
N SER A 301 -6.39 -9.02 20.21
CA SER A 301 -5.62 -9.31 21.42
C SER A 301 -6.37 -10.31 22.30
N PRO A 302 -5.86 -11.54 22.49
CA PRO A 302 -6.42 -12.46 23.47
C PRO A 302 -6.37 -11.94 24.91
N LEU A 303 -5.31 -11.20 25.27
CA LEU A 303 -5.17 -10.60 26.61
C LEU A 303 -6.29 -9.60 26.92
N TYR A 304 -6.58 -8.68 25.99
CA TYR A 304 -7.58 -7.63 26.19
C TYR A 304 -8.97 -7.98 25.63
N ARG A 305 -9.09 -9.11 24.92
CA ARG A 305 -10.31 -9.57 24.22
C ARG A 305 -10.90 -8.50 23.28
N TYR A 306 -10.03 -7.77 22.60
CA TYR A 306 -10.40 -6.61 21.79
C TYR A 306 -9.74 -6.64 20.41
N TRP A 307 -10.43 -6.09 19.41
CA TRP A 307 -9.93 -5.86 18.06
C TRP A 307 -9.46 -4.43 17.91
N GLY A 308 -8.25 -4.23 17.42
CA GLY A 308 -7.74 -2.89 17.19
C GLY A 308 -6.96 -2.77 15.89
N LEU A 309 -7.10 -1.58 15.30
CA LEU A 309 -6.36 -1.17 14.13
C LEU A 309 -4.91 -0.89 14.52
N VAL A 310 -3.99 -1.55 13.82
CA VAL A 310 -2.55 -1.40 13.96
C VAL A 310 -2.00 -0.77 12.69
N PRO A 311 -1.56 0.51 12.74
CA PRO A 311 -0.78 1.10 11.66
C PRO A 311 0.64 0.52 11.68
N VAL A 312 1.10 -0.01 10.54
CA VAL A 312 2.42 -0.68 10.43
C VAL A 312 3.34 0.08 9.50
N ASN A 313 2.93 0.34 8.26
CA ASN A 313 3.69 1.16 7.32
C ASN A 313 2.85 2.37 6.86
N SER A 314 3.49 3.53 6.75
CA SER A 314 2.83 4.77 6.31
C SER A 314 2.58 4.82 4.80
N ARG A 315 3.38 4.10 4.01
CA ARG A 315 3.30 4.08 2.54
C ARG A 315 2.78 2.73 2.05
N VAL A 316 1.67 2.77 1.33
CA VAL A 316 1.08 1.61 0.65
C VAL A 316 2.03 1.12 -0.44
N ALA A 317 2.15 -0.19 -0.61
CA ALA A 317 2.95 -0.85 -1.63
C ALA A 317 4.46 -0.53 -1.62
N TYR A 318 4.96 0.12 -0.56
CA TYR A 318 6.36 0.51 -0.45
C TYR A 318 7.24 -0.66 -0.02
N GLY A 319 8.13 -1.06 -0.92
CA GLY A 319 9.13 -2.07 -0.66
C GLY A 319 8.65 -3.51 -0.83
N ARG A 320 9.63 -4.40 -0.94
CA ARG A 320 9.49 -5.85 -1.02
C ARG A 320 10.77 -6.50 -0.56
N VAL A 321 10.70 -7.74 -0.13
CA VAL A 321 11.86 -8.49 0.36
C VAL A 321 11.67 -9.97 0.07
N VAL A 322 12.77 -10.62 -0.29
CA VAL A 322 12.86 -12.07 -0.35
C VAL A 322 13.68 -12.51 0.86
N PHE A 323 13.15 -13.40 1.69
CA PHE A 323 13.89 -13.98 2.81
C PHE A 323 14.37 -15.38 2.46
N ALA A 324 15.47 -15.81 3.08
CA ALA A 324 15.81 -17.22 3.13
C ALA A 324 14.77 -17.96 3.97
N GLY A 325 14.17 -18.99 3.38
CA GLY A 325 13.23 -19.89 4.03
C GLY A 325 13.92 -20.98 4.85
N GLY A 326 13.16 -22.01 5.21
CA GLY A 326 13.62 -23.10 6.08
C GLY A 326 14.63 -24.03 5.40
N ASP A 327 14.48 -24.24 4.09
CA ASP A 327 15.33 -25.16 3.32
C ASP A 327 16.37 -24.42 2.45
N TYR A 328 16.60 -23.13 2.72
CA TYR A 328 17.59 -22.33 1.99
C TYR A 328 18.99 -22.98 2.04
N ILE A 329 19.68 -22.99 0.90
CA ILE A 329 20.93 -23.76 0.73
C ILE A 329 22.01 -23.38 1.75
N ASN A 330 22.12 -22.10 2.12
CA ASN A 330 23.05 -21.64 3.15
C ASN A 330 22.37 -21.66 4.54
N PRO A 331 22.76 -22.60 5.44
CA PRO A 331 22.12 -22.72 6.74
C PRO A 331 22.25 -21.47 7.62
N ALA A 332 23.32 -20.70 7.46
CA ALA A 332 23.56 -19.47 8.22
C ALA A 332 22.61 -18.32 7.84
N LYS A 333 21.89 -18.42 6.71
CA LYS A 333 20.89 -17.44 6.30
C LYS A 333 19.45 -17.88 6.55
N ARG A 334 19.21 -19.18 6.76
CA ARG A 334 17.86 -19.74 6.98
C ARG A 334 17.09 -18.96 8.04
N LEU A 335 15.78 -18.85 7.82
CA LEU A 335 14.83 -18.46 8.84
C LEU A 335 15.07 -19.31 10.10
N ARG A 336 15.32 -18.67 11.23
CA ARG A 336 15.69 -19.38 12.46
C ARG A 336 15.10 -18.76 13.71
N LEU A 337 14.80 -19.61 14.67
CA LEU A 337 14.54 -19.23 16.05
C LEU A 337 15.84 -19.40 16.85
N ARG A 338 16.32 -18.33 17.48
CA ARG A 338 17.40 -18.38 18.46
C ARG A 338 16.80 -18.36 19.85
N VAL A 339 17.03 -19.40 20.65
CA VAL A 339 16.58 -19.47 22.05
C VAL A 339 17.78 -19.50 22.98
N VAL A 340 17.78 -18.63 23.99
CA VAL A 340 18.71 -18.63 25.13
C VAL A 340 17.90 -19.02 26.35
N TYR A 341 18.29 -20.09 27.01
CA TYR A 341 17.56 -20.67 28.12
C TYR A 341 18.51 -21.34 29.11
N SER A 342 18.05 -21.51 30.35
CA SER A 342 18.69 -22.38 31.33
C SER A 342 17.88 -23.66 31.53
N LYS A 343 18.58 -24.75 31.83
CA LYS A 343 17.98 -25.98 32.33
C LYS A 343 18.10 -25.98 33.86
N PRO A 344 17.06 -26.43 34.58
CA PRO A 344 17.14 -26.69 36.01
C PRO A 344 18.29 -27.63 36.37
#